data_AF-A0A969GLS0-F1
#
_entry.id   AF-A0A969GLS0-F1
#
_cell.length_a   1.000
_cell.length_b   1.000
_cell.length_c   1.000
_cell.angle_alpha   90.00
_cell.angle_beta   90.00
_cell.angle_gamma   90.00
#
_symmetry.space_group_name_H-M   'P 1'
#
loop_
_entity.id
_entity.type
_entity.pdbx_description
1 polymer ?
#
loop_
_entity_poly.entity_id
_entity_poly.type
_entity_poly.pdbx_seq_one_letter_code
_entity_poly.pdbx_strand_id
1 'polypeptide(L)'
;MGGKPSEIALVNTIIAGQSKGVVASEMTTVTLHATLWDGNQTNVVVNAGAVQTGTADLNFFGLAGFLADGYHISDNSKAIGVGLATEVGKDIDGQGRNQGGGPDLGADELPVPCTVVASNDLSVTYGSVQAAIDAVNPGA
;
A
#
# COMPACT_ATOMS: atom_id res chain seq x y z
N MET A 1 -3.83 13.84 -38.41
CA MET A 1 -4.01 14.57 -37.13
C MET A 1 -3.24 13.78 -36.08
N GLY A 2 -2.18 14.32 -35.50
CA GLY A 2 -1.42 13.63 -34.44
C GLY A 2 -2.14 13.80 -33.11
N GLY A 3 -2.56 12.69 -32.50
CA GLY A 3 -3.21 12.71 -31.19
C GLY A 3 -2.28 13.26 -30.11
N LYS A 4 -2.86 13.81 -29.04
CA LYS A 4 -2.08 14.19 -27.86
C LYS A 4 -1.69 12.91 -27.10
N PRO A 5 -0.45 12.80 -26.59
CA PRO A 5 -0.05 11.66 -25.77
C PRO A 5 -0.80 11.66 -24.43
N SER A 6 -1.08 10.47 -23.92
CA SER A 6 -1.65 10.22 -22.60
C SER A 6 -0.57 9.72 -21.66
N GLU A 7 -0.43 10.35 -20.51
CA GLU A 7 0.56 9.95 -19.50
C GLU A 7 -0.14 9.77 -18.14
N ILE A 8 0.20 8.68 -17.46
CA ILE A 8 -0.24 8.42 -16.09
C ILE A 8 0.93 7.91 -15.26
N ALA A 9 1.04 8.41 -14.03
CA ALA A 9 1.96 7.90 -13.03
C ALA A 9 1.16 7.37 -11.84
N LEU A 10 1.47 6.15 -11.42
CA LEU A 10 0.85 5.48 -10.29
C LEU A 10 1.93 5.12 -9.27
N VAL A 11 1.61 5.35 -8.01
CA VAL A 11 2.44 5.03 -6.84
C VAL A 11 1.62 4.18 -5.88
N ASN A 12 2.28 3.26 -5.18
CA ASN A 12 1.67 2.35 -4.20
C ASN A 12 0.44 1.63 -4.74
N THR A 13 0.62 0.84 -5.80
CA THR A 13 -0.48 0.24 -6.54
C THR A 13 -0.49 -1.28 -6.39
N ILE A 14 -1.68 -1.88 -6.25
CA ILE A 14 -1.88 -3.32 -6.40
C ILE A 14 -2.65 -3.53 -7.71
N ILE A 15 -2.16 -4.43 -8.56
CA ILE A 15 -2.85 -4.84 -9.79
C ILE A 15 -3.04 -6.35 -9.73
N ALA A 16 -4.29 -6.77 -9.49
CA ALA A 16 -4.60 -8.17 -9.24
C ALA A 16 -5.78 -8.73 -10.05
N GLY A 17 -5.73 -10.02 -10.34
CA GLY A 17 -6.83 -10.81 -10.90
C GLY A 17 -7.27 -10.43 -12.32
N GLN A 18 -6.43 -9.71 -13.08
CA GLN A 18 -6.76 -9.24 -14.42
C GLN A 18 -6.32 -10.22 -15.51
N SER A 19 -7.05 -10.28 -16.62
CA SER A 19 -6.56 -10.94 -17.84
C SER A 19 -5.34 -10.19 -18.42
N LYS A 20 -5.36 -8.86 -18.36
CA LYS A 20 -4.22 -7.98 -18.67
C LYS A 20 -4.17 -6.88 -17.61
N GLY A 21 -3.08 -6.79 -16.86
CA GLY A 21 -2.92 -5.81 -15.78
C GLY A 21 -2.86 -4.38 -16.32
N VAL A 22 -1.81 -4.07 -17.08
CA VAL A 22 -1.63 -2.78 -17.75
C VAL A 22 -1.52 -2.99 -19.26
N VAL A 23 -2.27 -2.21 -20.02
CA VAL A 23 -2.17 -2.15 -21.49
C VAL A 23 -1.82 -0.73 -21.90
N ALA A 24 -0.64 -0.53 -22.49
CA ALA A 24 -0.24 0.76 -23.06
C ALA A 24 -0.36 0.71 -24.59
N SER A 25 -1.32 1.46 -25.13
CA SER A 25 -1.53 1.64 -26.58
C SER A 25 -0.70 2.79 -27.13
N GLU A 26 -0.78 3.00 -28.45
CA GLU A 26 -0.11 4.10 -29.16
C GLU A 26 -0.26 5.44 -28.42
N MET A 27 0.85 6.18 -28.31
CA MET A 27 0.95 7.47 -27.62
C MET A 27 0.50 7.43 -26.14
N THR A 28 0.63 6.29 -25.46
CA THR A 28 0.36 6.16 -24.01
C THR A 28 1.63 5.77 -23.25
N THR A 29 1.95 6.51 -22.18
CA THR A 29 3.00 6.16 -21.22
C THR A 29 2.38 5.91 -19.85
N VAL A 30 2.63 4.73 -19.28
CA VAL A 30 2.25 4.38 -17.91
C VAL A 30 3.53 4.23 -17.07
N THR A 31 3.65 5.01 -16.00
CA THR A 31 4.75 4.90 -15.03
C THR A 31 4.22 4.33 -13.73
N LEU A 32 4.85 3.26 -13.23
CA LEU A 32 4.49 2.54 -12.01
C LEU A 32 5.69 2.60 -11.07
N HIS A 33 5.60 3.28 -9.92
CA HIS A 33 6.76 3.45 -9.03
C HIS A 33 6.89 2.39 -7.95
N ALA A 34 5.78 1.92 -7.38
CA ALA A 34 5.74 0.83 -6.41
C ALA A 34 4.50 0.00 -6.70
N THR A 35 4.67 -1.26 -7.12
CA THR A 35 3.55 -2.06 -7.62
C THR A 35 3.63 -3.51 -7.20
N LEU A 36 2.52 -4.03 -6.68
CA LEU A 36 2.32 -5.45 -6.45
C LEU A 36 1.46 -6.05 -7.56
N TRP A 37 1.95 -7.14 -8.14
CA TRP A 37 1.23 -7.96 -9.12
C TRP A 37 0.77 -9.27 -8.49
N ASP A 38 -0.53 -9.58 -8.61
CA ASP A 38 -1.10 -10.82 -8.09
C ASP A 38 -2.10 -11.46 -9.06
N GLY A 39 -1.90 -12.72 -9.42
CA GLY A 39 -2.90 -13.49 -10.16
C GLY A 39 -3.34 -12.95 -11.54
N ASN A 40 -2.60 -12.02 -12.15
CA ASN A 40 -2.90 -11.58 -13.51
C ASN A 40 -2.42 -12.62 -14.53
N GLN A 41 -3.15 -12.83 -15.63
CA GLN A 41 -2.68 -13.71 -16.71
C GLN A 41 -1.49 -13.07 -17.45
N THR A 42 -1.49 -11.75 -17.59
CA THR A 42 -0.37 -10.98 -18.14
C THR A 42 -0.30 -9.63 -17.43
N ASN A 43 0.82 -9.31 -16.79
CA ASN A 43 0.97 -8.06 -16.03
C ASN A 43 1.02 -6.84 -16.95
N VAL A 44 1.77 -6.91 -18.06
CA VAL A 44 2.02 -5.77 -18.95
C VAL A 44 1.87 -6.19 -20.41
N VAL A 45 1.12 -5.39 -21.17
CA VAL A 45 1.00 -5.48 -22.63
C VAL A 45 1.31 -4.13 -23.24
N VAL A 46 2.26 -4.09 -24.17
CA VAL A 46 2.67 -2.87 -24.86
C VAL A 46 2.31 -2.97 -26.35
N ASN A 47 1.39 -2.11 -26.79
CA ASN A 47 0.89 -2.01 -28.16
C ASN A 47 1.24 -0.63 -28.74
N ALA A 48 2.53 -0.39 -29.01
CA ALA A 48 3.08 0.90 -29.46
C ALA A 48 3.02 2.06 -28.43
N GLY A 49 2.75 1.75 -27.15
CA GLY A 49 2.94 2.66 -26.01
C GLY A 49 4.22 2.36 -25.23
N ALA A 50 4.25 2.77 -23.96
CA ALA A 50 5.31 2.44 -23.01
C ALA A 50 4.74 2.16 -21.61
N VAL A 51 5.32 1.17 -20.93
CA VAL A 51 5.11 0.94 -19.49
C VAL A 51 6.47 0.94 -18.81
N GLN A 52 6.64 1.81 -17.82
CA GLN A 52 7.83 1.90 -17.00
C GLN A 52 7.48 1.41 -15.60
N THR A 53 8.15 0.35 -15.14
CA THR A 53 8.02 -0.13 -13.76
C THR A 53 9.12 0.45 -12.88
N GLY A 54 8.92 0.44 -11.57
CA GLY A 54 9.91 0.83 -10.58
C GLY A 54 11.14 -0.07 -10.62
N THR A 55 12.10 0.23 -9.75
CA THR A 55 13.28 -0.64 -9.54
C THR A 55 12.84 -2.04 -9.11
N ALA A 56 13.75 -3.01 -9.18
CA ALA A 56 13.45 -4.38 -8.73
C ALA A 56 12.91 -4.42 -7.29
N ASP A 57 13.44 -3.55 -6.41
CA ASP A 57 13.01 -3.42 -5.01
C ASP A 57 11.63 -2.77 -4.81
N LEU A 58 11.02 -2.24 -5.89
CA LEU A 58 9.71 -1.60 -5.88
C LEU A 58 8.73 -2.27 -6.87
N ASN A 59 9.09 -3.45 -7.39
CA ASN A 59 8.27 -4.23 -8.30
C ASN A 59 8.01 -5.61 -7.69
N PHE A 60 6.89 -5.73 -6.99
CA PHE A 60 6.56 -6.85 -6.11
C PHE A 60 5.65 -7.86 -6.79
N PHE A 61 5.72 -9.11 -6.35
CA PHE A 61 4.90 -10.20 -6.85
C PHE A 61 4.42 -11.08 -5.69
N GLY A 62 3.17 -11.54 -5.77
CA GLY A 62 2.59 -12.46 -4.79
C GLY A 62 1.24 -11.99 -4.29
N LEU A 63 0.77 -12.63 -3.22
CA LEU A 63 -0.58 -12.48 -2.70
C LEU A 63 -0.89 -11.03 -2.31
N ALA A 64 -1.88 -10.43 -2.96
CA ALA A 64 -2.46 -9.14 -2.59
C ALA A 64 -3.33 -9.25 -1.32
N GLY A 65 -4.00 -10.38 -1.14
CA GLY A 65 -4.74 -10.68 0.09
C GLY A 65 -5.96 -9.80 0.30
N PHE A 66 -6.69 -9.41 -0.75
CA PHE A 66 -7.90 -8.62 -0.57
C PHE A 66 -8.95 -9.35 0.27
N LEU A 67 -9.56 -8.63 1.20
CA LEU A 67 -10.76 -9.05 1.93
C LEU A 67 -11.99 -8.97 1.02
N ALA A 68 -13.15 -9.38 1.55
CA ALA A 68 -14.38 -9.53 0.77
C ALA A 68 -14.91 -8.23 0.15
N ASP A 69 -14.53 -7.06 0.69
CA ASP A 69 -14.87 -5.75 0.13
C ASP A 69 -14.00 -5.33 -1.08
N GLY A 70 -12.92 -6.08 -1.35
CA GLY A 70 -12.11 -5.93 -2.54
C GLY A 70 -11.05 -4.83 -2.49
N TYR A 71 -10.81 -4.19 -1.32
CA TYR A 71 -9.73 -3.21 -1.20
C TYR A 71 -8.96 -3.25 0.12
N HIS A 72 -9.58 -3.66 1.23
CA HIS A 72 -8.82 -3.94 2.45
C HIS A 72 -7.94 -5.16 2.21
N ILE A 73 -6.74 -5.16 2.77
CA ILE A 73 -5.82 -6.30 2.69
C ILE A 73 -5.82 -7.10 4.00
N SER A 74 -5.56 -8.40 3.93
CA SER A 74 -5.33 -9.25 5.10
C SER A 74 -3.89 -9.21 5.58
N ASP A 75 -3.67 -9.69 6.82
CA ASP A 75 -2.37 -9.80 7.50
C ASP A 75 -1.30 -10.64 6.78
N ASN A 76 -1.71 -11.46 5.81
CA ASN A 76 -0.81 -12.28 4.99
C ASN A 76 -0.38 -11.61 3.66
N SER A 77 -0.82 -10.37 3.41
CA SER A 77 -0.57 -9.66 2.16
C SER A 77 0.90 -9.31 1.96
N LYS A 78 1.36 -9.34 0.71
CA LYS A 78 2.66 -8.83 0.29
C LYS A 78 2.70 -7.31 0.12
N ALA A 79 1.57 -6.63 0.25
CA ALA A 79 1.48 -5.18 0.17
C ALA A 79 1.95 -4.48 1.45
N ILE A 80 2.05 -5.21 2.57
CA ILE A 80 2.23 -4.62 3.90
C ILE A 80 3.63 -3.98 4.04
N GLY A 81 3.68 -2.70 4.38
CA GLY A 81 4.86 -1.95 4.80
C GLY A 81 5.92 -1.70 3.72
N VAL A 82 5.61 -1.98 2.45
CA VAL A 82 6.56 -1.87 1.32
C VAL A 82 6.23 -0.74 0.34
N GLY A 83 5.22 0.07 0.65
CA GLY A 83 4.88 1.28 -0.07
C GLY A 83 5.88 2.41 0.15
N LEU A 84 5.80 3.40 -0.73
CA LEU A 84 6.58 4.64 -0.65
C LEU A 84 5.79 5.69 0.14
N ALA A 85 6.45 6.38 1.06
CA ALA A 85 5.88 7.57 1.69
C ALA A 85 5.60 8.65 0.63
N THR A 86 4.41 9.26 0.71
CA THR A 86 3.99 10.37 -0.16
C THR A 86 3.35 11.47 0.70
N GLU A 87 2.95 12.58 0.07
CA GLU A 87 2.19 13.65 0.72
C GLU A 87 0.74 13.23 1.08
N VAL A 88 0.29 12.06 0.62
CA VAL A 88 -1.02 11.53 0.99
C VAL A 88 -0.95 11.01 2.43
N GLY A 89 -1.57 11.75 3.35
CA GLY A 89 -1.54 11.42 4.77
C GLY A 89 -2.62 10.44 5.24
N LYS A 90 -3.65 10.21 4.42
CA LYS A 90 -4.79 9.36 4.78
C LYS A 90 -5.16 8.35 3.69
N ASP A 91 -5.58 7.16 4.12
CA ASP A 91 -6.15 6.15 3.24
C ASP A 91 -7.63 6.43 2.92
N ILE A 92 -8.27 5.49 2.23
CA ILE A 92 -9.66 5.59 1.79
C ILE A 92 -10.67 5.61 2.96
N ASP A 93 -10.33 5.05 4.11
CA ASP A 93 -11.14 5.05 5.33
C ASP A 93 -10.81 6.20 6.27
N GLY A 94 -9.87 7.06 5.88
CA GLY A 94 -9.47 8.25 6.62
C GLY A 94 -8.47 7.99 7.74
N GLN A 95 -7.90 6.79 7.79
CA GLN A 95 -6.86 6.38 8.73
C GLN A 95 -5.50 6.83 8.18
N GLY A 96 -4.47 6.86 9.03
CA GLY A 96 -3.16 7.41 8.64
C GLY A 96 -2.46 6.49 7.65
N ARG A 97 -1.88 7.04 6.57
CA ARG A 97 -1.12 6.25 5.57
C ARG A 97 0.17 5.64 6.11
N ASN A 98 0.94 6.40 6.89
CA ASN A 98 2.19 5.87 7.43
C ASN A 98 1.88 5.17 8.75
N GLN A 99 1.64 3.86 8.70
CA GLN A 99 1.55 3.02 9.89
C GLN A 99 2.67 1.98 9.91
N GLY A 100 2.94 1.38 11.08
CA GLY A 100 3.93 0.30 11.20
C GLY A 100 5.33 0.66 10.66
N GLY A 101 5.82 -0.12 9.71
CA GLY A 101 7.13 0.04 9.08
C GLY A 101 7.19 0.99 7.87
N GLY A 102 6.03 1.50 7.44
CA GLY A 102 5.85 2.25 6.19
C GLY A 102 4.44 2.03 5.64
N PRO A 103 4.01 2.83 4.64
CA PRO A 103 2.69 2.66 4.06
C PRO A 103 2.58 1.34 3.29
N ASP A 104 1.38 0.80 3.23
CA ASP A 104 1.05 -0.36 2.43
C ASP A 104 0.88 0.03 0.96
N LEU A 105 1.03 -0.95 0.05
CA LEU A 105 0.59 -0.76 -1.33
C LEU A 105 -0.94 -0.82 -1.38
N GLY A 106 -1.56 0.04 -2.20
CA GLY A 106 -3.00 0.04 -2.42
C GLY A 106 -3.71 1.26 -1.84
N ALA A 107 -5.02 1.12 -1.66
CA ALA A 107 -5.90 2.22 -1.25
C ALA A 107 -6.05 2.33 0.28
N ASP A 108 -5.82 1.23 0.99
CA ASP A 108 -6.05 1.06 2.42
C ASP A 108 -4.79 0.55 3.12
N GLU A 109 -4.64 0.90 4.39
CA GLU A 109 -3.58 0.42 5.27
C GLU A 109 -4.14 -0.68 6.17
N LEU A 110 -3.42 -1.78 6.32
CA LEU A 110 -3.73 -2.76 7.36
C LEU A 110 -3.60 -2.07 8.73
N PRO A 111 -4.69 -1.92 9.50
CA PRO A 111 -4.63 -1.13 10.73
C PRO A 111 -3.69 -1.79 11.73
N VAL A 112 -2.65 -1.06 12.14
CA VAL A 112 -1.84 -1.47 13.30
C VAL A 112 -2.46 -0.94 14.58
N PRO A 113 -2.43 -1.72 15.68
CA PRO A 113 -2.97 -1.26 16.95
C PRO A 113 -2.28 0.03 17.40
N CYS A 114 -3.08 1.06 17.68
CA CYS A 114 -2.60 2.21 18.44
C CYS A 114 -2.21 1.73 19.84
N THR A 115 -0.91 1.71 20.12
CA THR A 115 -0.38 1.35 21.43
C THR A 115 0.12 2.60 22.15
N VAL A 116 -0.11 2.65 23.45
CA VAL A 116 0.47 3.64 24.35
C VAL A 116 1.68 3.00 25.01
N VAL A 117 2.79 3.72 25.13
CA VAL A 117 3.96 3.28 25.89
C VAL A 117 4.20 4.26 27.03
N ALA A 118 4.71 3.75 28.15
CA ALA A 118 5.14 4.62 29.23
C ALA A 118 6.54 5.17 28.90
N SER A 119 6.77 6.46 29.08
CA SER A 119 8.07 7.09 28.70
C SER A 119 9.28 6.49 29.41
N ASN A 120 9.07 5.87 30.58
CA ASN A 120 10.10 5.17 31.35
C ASN A 120 10.34 3.72 30.90
N ASP A 121 9.45 3.14 30.09
CA ASP A 121 9.62 1.80 29.52
C ASP A 121 8.89 1.68 28.17
N LEU A 122 9.63 1.93 27.09
CA LEU A 122 9.12 1.82 25.72
C LEU A 122 8.89 0.37 25.27
N SER A 123 9.28 -0.62 26.07
CA SER A 123 9.06 -2.04 25.75
C SER A 123 7.69 -2.55 26.18
N VAL A 124 6.97 -1.78 27.01
CA VAL A 124 5.61 -2.13 27.47
C VAL A 124 4.59 -1.29 26.74
N THR A 125 3.72 -1.96 25.99
CA THR A 125 2.60 -1.36 25.26
C THR A 125 1.27 -1.58 26.00
N TYR A 126 0.46 -0.54 26.05
CA TYR A 126 -0.87 -0.50 26.65
C TYR A 126 -1.92 -0.20 25.57
N GLY A 127 -3.11 -0.78 25.70
CA GLY A 127 -4.22 -0.54 24.77
C GLY A 127 -4.91 0.82 24.96
N SER A 128 -4.58 1.56 26.02
CA SER A 128 -5.11 2.89 26.28
C SER A 128 -4.20 3.69 27.21
N VAL A 129 -4.38 5.01 27.22
CA VAL A 129 -3.66 5.91 28.15
C VAL A 129 -4.04 5.59 29.60
N GLN A 130 -5.31 5.26 29.87
CA GLN A 130 -5.74 4.89 31.22
C GLN A 130 -5.07 3.60 31.70
N ALA A 131 -5.01 2.57 30.86
CA ALA A 131 -4.32 1.32 31.20
C ALA A 131 -2.82 1.54 31.49
N ALA A 132 -2.19 2.47 30.77
CA ALA A 132 -0.82 2.88 31.07
C ALA A 132 -0.74 3.58 32.44
N ILE A 133 -1.63 4.53 32.73
CA ILE A 133 -1.69 5.26 34.01
C ILE A 133 -1.92 4.29 35.19
N ASP A 134 -2.85 3.36 35.06
CA ASP A 134 -3.19 2.39 36.11
C ASP A 134 -2.01 1.45 36.40
N ALA A 135 -1.21 1.09 35.39
CA ALA A 135 -0.04 0.24 35.55
C ALA A 135 1.12 0.92 36.28
N VAL A 136 1.31 2.25 36.11
CA VAL A 136 2.28 3.02 36.89
C VAL A 136 1.75 3.44 38.27
N ASN A 137 0.42 3.47 38.46
CA ASN A 137 -0.22 3.83 39.73
C ASN A 137 -1.27 2.78 40.18
N PRO A 138 -0.88 1.54 40.55
CA PRO A 138 -1.80 0.45 40.84
C PRO A 138 -2.60 0.58 42.16
N GLY A 139 -2.81 1.80 42.67
CA GLY A 139 -3.43 2.04 43.97
C GLY A 139 -4.10 3.41 44.18
N ALA A 140 -4.54 4.07 43.11
CA ALA A 140 -5.39 5.26 43.17
C ALA A 140 -6.86 4.90 42.89
#